data_AF-A0A804QYL2-F1
#
_entry.id   AF-A0A804QYL2-F1
#
_cell.length_a   1.000
_cell.length_b   1.000
_cell.length_c   1.000
_cell.angle_alpha   90.00
_cell.angle_beta   90.00
_cell.angle_gamma   90.00
#
_symmetry.space_group_name_H-M   'P 1'
#
loop_
_entity.id
_entity.type
_entity.pdbx_description
1 polymer ?
#
loop_
_entity_poly.entity_id
_entity_poly.type
_entity_poly.pdbx_seq_one_letter_code
_entity_poly.pdbx_strand_id
1 'polypeptide(L)'
;MAMARLEEEFVYLLTHYKQEVLSFRSTEDGSVEDFSSRSSSFNEEQLEGKATPNNISGGPEYFVPDLIQPGALSAVKFIAKFMFLYGYDKECCQAYINSRQSATDEYFGSLGLENLSIEELMNTSWNRMNSLIKRWNWAIMVFLRVYLVSEKRFSKHVFGELSVSTADLCFSEISFNSVIQLLSFYVSVAIGPPKTEKAF
;
A
#
# COMPACT_ATOMS: atom_id res chain seq x y z
N MET A 1 27.17 -19.40 -8.35
CA MET A 1 27.59 -18.45 -7.29
C MET A 1 27.39 -16.99 -7.70
N ALA A 2 27.76 -16.56 -8.92
CA ALA A 2 27.61 -15.16 -9.33
C ALA A 2 26.15 -14.63 -9.29
N MET A 3 25.17 -15.40 -9.79
CA MET A 3 23.76 -14.97 -9.82
C MET A 3 23.12 -14.88 -8.44
N ALA A 4 23.45 -15.79 -7.51
CA ALA A 4 22.98 -15.72 -6.13
C ALA A 4 23.44 -14.44 -5.42
N ARG A 5 24.71 -14.04 -5.63
CA ARG A 5 25.21 -12.74 -5.11
C ARG A 5 24.48 -11.56 -5.72
N LEU A 6 24.13 -11.65 -7.01
CA LEU A 6 23.40 -10.60 -7.69
C LEU A 6 21.97 -10.44 -7.14
N GLU A 7 21.31 -11.55 -6.84
CA GLU A 7 20.01 -11.57 -6.14
C GLU A 7 20.12 -10.98 -4.73
N GLU A 8 21.16 -11.34 -3.96
CA GLU A 8 21.43 -10.75 -2.64
C GLU A 8 21.60 -9.23 -2.71
N GLU A 9 22.37 -8.72 -3.69
CA GLU A 9 22.54 -7.28 -3.92
C GLU A 9 21.24 -6.59 -4.35
N PHE A 10 20.42 -7.27 -5.17
CA PHE A 10 19.11 -6.77 -5.56
C PHE A 10 18.19 -6.59 -4.35
N VAL A 11 18.09 -7.62 -3.51
CA VAL A 11 17.33 -7.61 -2.25
C VAL A 11 17.89 -6.55 -1.29
N TYR A 12 19.22 -6.45 -1.17
CA TYR A 12 19.88 -5.45 -0.34
C TYR A 12 19.47 -4.03 -0.73
N LEU A 13 19.52 -3.69 -2.02
CA LEU A 13 19.13 -2.38 -2.54
C LEU A 13 17.65 -2.08 -2.26
N LEU A 14 16.76 -3.03 -2.56
CA LEU A 14 15.32 -2.88 -2.33
C LEU A 14 14.97 -2.69 -0.85
N THR A 15 15.77 -3.25 0.06
CA THR A 15 15.52 -3.23 1.50
C THR A 15 16.11 -1.99 2.17
N HIS A 16 17.35 -1.61 1.83
CA HIS A 16 18.09 -0.55 2.53
C HIS A 16 17.92 0.84 1.91
N TYR A 17 17.58 0.93 0.62
CA TYR A 17 17.35 2.20 -0.06
C TYR A 17 15.87 2.50 -0.29
N LYS A 18 14.97 1.76 0.39
CA LYS A 18 13.54 2.06 0.36
C LYS A 18 13.26 3.45 0.95
N GLN A 19 12.20 4.08 0.46
CA GLN A 19 11.68 5.32 1.02
C GLN A 19 10.37 5.07 1.75
N GLU A 20 10.21 5.72 2.90
CA GLU A 20 8.98 5.63 3.68
C GLU A 20 7.89 6.50 3.06
N VAL A 21 6.69 5.93 2.94
CA VAL A 21 5.49 6.64 2.43
C VAL A 21 4.95 7.65 3.47
N LEU A 22 5.40 7.58 4.72
CA LEU A 22 4.88 8.38 5.84
C LEU A 22 5.67 9.67 6.09
N SER A 23 5.61 10.62 5.17
CA SER A 23 5.99 12.01 5.45
C SER A 23 4.83 12.89 5.97
N PHE A 24 3.64 12.32 6.20
CA PHE A 24 2.48 13.05 6.75
C PHE A 24 2.13 12.60 8.17
N ARG A 25 3.10 12.64 9.08
CA ARG A 25 2.81 12.62 10.52
C ARG A 25 2.51 14.05 10.96
N SER A 26 1.33 14.56 10.56
CA SER A 26 0.81 15.79 11.14
C SER A 26 0.18 15.44 12.49
N THR A 27 0.88 15.87 13.53
CA THR A 27 0.37 16.27 14.84
C THR A 27 -0.31 15.19 15.70
N GLU A 28 0.46 14.74 16.68
CA GLU A 28 0.09 14.56 18.09
C GLU A 28 -1.41 14.66 18.45
N ASP A 29 -1.87 13.62 19.13
CA ASP A 29 -2.92 13.66 20.14
C ASP A 29 -4.39 13.91 19.69
N GLY A 30 -5.21 12.88 19.81
CA GLY A 30 -6.57 13.04 20.35
C GLY A 30 -7.73 13.52 19.48
N SER A 31 -7.59 13.82 18.18
CA SER A 31 -8.71 14.36 17.38
C SER A 31 -8.86 13.70 16.00
N VAL A 32 -9.62 12.61 15.93
CA VAL A 32 -10.12 12.03 14.66
C VAL A 32 -11.45 12.67 14.19
N GLU A 33 -11.79 13.86 14.68
CA GLU A 33 -13.08 14.50 14.38
C GLU A 33 -13.08 15.26 13.05
N ASP A 34 -11.91 15.64 12.51
CA ASP A 34 -11.87 16.53 11.34
C ASP A 34 -11.81 15.81 9.97
N PHE A 35 -11.82 14.47 9.96
CA PHE A 35 -11.74 13.71 8.70
C PHE A 35 -13.11 13.45 8.05
N SER A 36 -14.22 13.56 8.80
CA SER A 36 -15.58 13.42 8.25
C SER A 36 -16.15 14.72 7.69
N SER A 37 -15.57 15.87 8.03
CA SER A 37 -16.05 17.18 7.60
C SER A 37 -15.73 17.51 6.13
N ARG A 38 -14.79 16.78 5.52
CA ARG A 38 -14.17 17.19 4.24
C ARG A 38 -14.61 16.37 3.02
N SER A 39 -15.56 15.45 3.18
CA SER A 39 -16.10 14.61 2.10
C SER A 39 -17.58 14.85 1.78
N SER A 40 -18.22 15.89 2.35
CA SER A 40 -19.62 16.22 2.04
C SER A 40 -19.74 17.37 1.03
N SER A 41 -19.67 17.03 -0.27
CA SER A 41 -20.15 17.88 -1.36
C SER A 41 -20.18 17.07 -2.66
N PHE A 42 -21.15 16.19 -2.79
CA PHE A 42 -21.57 15.68 -4.10
C PHE A 42 -22.98 16.18 -4.34
N ASN A 43 -23.09 17.41 -4.84
CA ASN A 43 -24.36 17.91 -5.37
C ASN A 43 -24.55 17.29 -6.76
N GLU A 44 -25.62 16.51 -6.92
CA GLU A 44 -26.18 16.13 -8.21
C GLU A 44 -26.76 17.38 -8.88
N GLU A 45 -26.10 17.89 -9.92
CA GLU A 45 -26.78 18.70 -10.93
C GLU A 45 -26.43 18.14 -12.32
N GLN A 46 -27.46 17.57 -12.94
CA GLN A 46 -27.54 17.28 -14.37
C GLN A 46 -27.26 18.57 -15.14
N LEU A 47 -26.37 18.55 -16.13
CA LEU A 47 -26.49 19.40 -17.33
C LEU A 47 -25.65 18.81 -18.47
N GLU A 48 -26.24 18.87 -19.65
CA GLU A 48 -25.88 18.18 -20.88
C GLU A 48 -24.56 18.63 -21.52
N GLY A 49 -23.93 17.69 -22.24
CA GLY A 49 -23.31 17.95 -23.55
C GLY A 49 -22.07 18.84 -23.62
N LYS A 50 -20.90 18.23 -23.85
CA LYS A 50 -20.05 18.39 -25.05
C LYS A 50 -18.64 17.86 -24.78
N ALA A 51 -18.20 16.92 -25.63
CA ALA A 51 -16.92 16.22 -25.51
C ALA A 51 -15.71 17.17 -25.56
N THR A 52 -14.85 17.09 -24.54
CA THR A 52 -13.43 17.51 -24.61
C THR A 52 -12.60 16.56 -23.74
N PRO A 53 -11.43 16.05 -24.17
CA PRO A 53 -10.73 14.97 -23.48
C PRO A 53 -9.84 15.48 -22.34
N ASN A 54 -9.81 14.71 -21.25
CA ASN A 54 -8.81 14.69 -20.17
C ASN A 54 -8.73 15.94 -19.28
N ASN A 55 -9.57 15.97 -18.25
CA ASN A 55 -9.23 16.46 -16.90
C ASN A 55 -10.28 15.94 -15.91
N ILE A 56 -10.04 14.75 -15.33
CA ILE A 56 -10.77 14.26 -14.15
C ILE A 56 -10.06 14.93 -12.95
N SER A 57 -10.55 16.08 -12.51
CA SER A 57 -11.57 16.23 -11.45
C SER A 57 -10.98 16.11 -10.04
N GLY A 58 -10.50 17.25 -9.52
CA GLY A 58 -10.98 17.87 -8.27
C GLY A 58 -11.06 17.06 -6.96
N GLY A 59 -10.31 15.96 -6.82
CA GLY A 59 -10.10 15.31 -5.52
C GLY A 59 -8.91 15.92 -4.77
N PRO A 60 -8.73 15.66 -3.46
CA PRO A 60 -7.46 15.94 -2.81
C PRO A 60 -6.36 15.21 -3.57
N GLU A 61 -5.46 15.95 -4.23
CA GLU A 61 -4.30 15.37 -4.90
C GLU A 61 -3.42 14.72 -3.84
N TYR A 62 -3.44 13.39 -3.78
CA TYR A 62 -2.50 12.67 -2.93
C TYR A 62 -1.14 12.68 -3.62
N PHE A 63 -0.13 13.18 -2.91
CA PHE A 63 1.25 13.05 -3.35
C PHE A 63 1.61 11.56 -3.40
N VAL A 64 2.07 11.09 -4.56
CA VAL A 64 2.49 9.70 -4.77
C VAL A 64 4.00 9.64 -4.60
N PRO A 65 4.52 9.23 -3.41
CA PRO A 65 5.94 9.20 -3.14
C PRO A 65 6.66 8.13 -3.97
N ASP A 66 7.95 8.33 -4.18
CA ASP A 66 8.83 7.27 -4.67
C ASP A 66 9.10 6.28 -3.53
N LEU A 67 9.25 4.99 -3.86
CA LEU A 67 9.45 3.91 -2.89
C LEU A 67 10.91 3.51 -2.73
N ILE A 68 11.79 4.11 -3.52
CA ILE A 68 13.22 3.87 -3.50
C ILE A 68 13.95 5.19 -3.74
N GLN A 69 15.11 5.34 -3.11
CA GLN A 69 15.97 6.48 -3.37
C GLN A 69 16.37 6.54 -4.86
N PRO A 70 16.31 7.71 -5.52
CA PRO A 70 16.59 7.85 -6.95
C PRO A 70 17.94 7.26 -7.38
N GLY A 71 18.96 7.34 -6.52
CA GLY A 71 20.30 6.80 -6.79
C GLY A 71 20.36 5.26 -6.85
N ALA A 72 19.49 4.57 -6.11
CA ALA A 72 19.45 3.10 -6.09
C ALA A 72 18.57 2.51 -7.20
N LEU A 73 17.60 3.26 -7.72
CA LEU A 73 16.69 2.79 -8.78
C LEU A 73 17.45 2.32 -10.03
N SER A 74 18.49 3.05 -10.44
CA SER A 74 19.29 2.70 -11.61
C SER A 74 20.02 1.36 -11.43
N ALA A 75 20.58 1.12 -10.24
CA ALA A 75 21.23 -0.13 -9.89
C ALA A 75 20.24 -1.30 -9.85
N VAL A 76 19.07 -1.10 -9.22
CA VAL A 76 17.98 -2.10 -9.20
C VAL A 76 17.54 -2.47 -10.61
N LYS A 77 17.31 -1.48 -11.50
CA LYS A 77 16.97 -1.72 -12.91
C LYS A 77 18.07 -2.50 -13.64
N PHE A 78 19.33 -2.14 -13.43
CA PHE A 78 20.47 -2.79 -14.08
C PHE A 78 20.57 -4.26 -13.67
N ILE A 79 20.45 -4.54 -12.37
CA ILE A 79 20.50 -5.90 -11.83
C ILE A 79 19.32 -6.73 -12.38
N ALA A 80 18.10 -6.20 -12.33
CA ALA A 80 16.93 -6.88 -12.89
C ALA A 80 17.12 -7.22 -14.38
N LYS A 81 17.59 -6.25 -15.17
CA LYS A 81 17.89 -6.47 -16.60
C LYS A 81 18.92 -7.59 -16.81
N PHE A 82 19.96 -7.62 -15.98
CA PHE A 82 20.99 -8.65 -16.06
C PHE A 82 20.43 -10.03 -15.69
N MET A 83 19.68 -10.16 -14.59
CA MET A 83 19.04 -11.43 -14.22
C MET A 83 18.13 -11.96 -15.32
N PHE A 84 17.33 -11.07 -15.94
CA PHE A 84 16.46 -11.43 -17.08
C PHE A 84 17.26 -11.91 -18.29
N LEU A 85 18.37 -11.23 -18.63
CA LEU A 85 19.21 -11.60 -19.76
C LEU A 85 19.79 -13.01 -19.64
N TYR A 86 20.05 -13.47 -18.42
CA TYR A 86 20.59 -14.80 -18.13
C TYR A 86 19.54 -15.84 -17.73
N GLY A 87 18.25 -15.54 -17.88
CA GLY A 87 17.15 -16.50 -17.64
C GLY A 87 16.81 -16.73 -16.16
N TYR A 88 17.11 -15.75 -15.30
CA TYR A 88 16.77 -15.72 -13.86
C TYR A 88 15.61 -14.76 -13.59
N ASP A 89 14.64 -14.68 -14.51
CA ASP A 89 13.49 -13.80 -14.42
C ASP A 89 12.61 -14.14 -13.22
N LYS A 90 12.39 -15.43 -12.96
CA LYS A 90 11.56 -15.90 -11.84
C LYS A 90 12.16 -15.57 -10.48
N GLU A 91 13.45 -15.83 -10.30
CA GLU A 91 14.19 -15.53 -9.07
C GLU A 91 14.21 -14.02 -8.81
N CYS A 92 14.44 -13.21 -9.86
CA CYS A 92 14.38 -11.76 -9.76
C CYS A 92 12.99 -11.25 -9.34
N CYS A 93 11.92 -11.79 -9.94
CA CYS A 93 10.54 -11.42 -9.58
C CYS A 93 10.21 -11.82 -8.15
N GLN A 94 10.55 -13.04 -7.74
CA GLN A 94 10.28 -13.52 -6.39
C GLN A 94 11.04 -12.70 -5.34
N ALA A 95 12.31 -12.39 -5.59
CA ALA A 95 13.12 -11.52 -4.74
C ALA A 95 12.48 -10.13 -4.61
N TYR A 96 12.03 -9.54 -5.73
CA TYR A 96 11.31 -8.27 -5.72
C TYR A 96 10.04 -8.34 -4.86
N ILE A 97 9.14 -9.30 -5.15
CA ILE A 97 7.86 -9.47 -4.46
C ILE A 97 8.09 -9.63 -2.95
N ASN A 98 9.03 -10.49 -2.54
CA ASN A 98 9.33 -10.70 -1.13
C ASN A 98 9.84 -9.44 -0.43
N SER A 99 10.80 -8.73 -1.04
CA SER A 99 11.32 -7.47 -0.48
C SER A 99 10.24 -6.39 -0.35
N ARG A 100 9.36 -6.27 -1.35
CA ARG A 100 8.27 -5.29 -1.33
C ARG A 100 7.15 -5.68 -0.38
N GLN A 101 6.87 -6.97 -0.22
CA GLN A 101 5.92 -7.47 0.76
C GLN A 101 6.40 -7.15 2.17
N SER A 102 7.67 -7.45 2.50
CA SER A 102 8.25 -7.06 3.80
C SER A 102 8.19 -5.56 4.05
N ALA A 103 8.46 -4.73 3.02
CA ALA A 103 8.33 -3.28 3.13
C ALA A 103 6.87 -2.82 3.36
N THR A 104 5.89 -3.56 2.83
CA THR A 104 4.47 -3.31 3.04
C THR A 104 4.05 -3.71 4.45
N ASP A 105 4.53 -4.85 4.94
CA ASP A 105 4.26 -5.34 6.30
C ASP A 105 4.84 -4.37 7.35
N GLU A 106 6.05 -3.87 7.14
CA GLU A 106 6.65 -2.81 7.97
C GLU A 106 5.85 -1.51 7.91
N TYR A 107 5.34 -1.13 6.74
CA TYR A 107 4.48 0.04 6.58
C TYR A 107 3.18 -0.12 7.38
N PHE A 108 2.51 -1.27 7.32
CA PHE A 108 1.35 -1.56 8.16
C PHE A 108 1.68 -1.55 9.64
N GLY A 109 2.82 -2.11 10.04
CA GLY A 109 3.33 -2.03 11.40
C GLY A 109 3.53 -0.59 11.87
N SER A 110 4.07 0.28 11.03
CA SER A 110 4.28 1.71 11.34
C SER A 110 2.98 2.51 11.49
N LEU A 111 1.91 2.09 10.81
CA LEU A 111 0.55 2.59 11.01
C LEU A 111 -0.13 2.01 12.26
N GLY A 112 0.54 1.06 12.92
CA GLY A 112 0.07 0.26 14.03
C GLY A 112 -1.12 -0.63 13.66
N LEU A 113 -1.24 -1.03 12.39
CA LEU A 113 -2.21 -2.03 11.92
C LEU A 113 -1.75 -3.42 12.34
N GLU A 114 -1.73 -3.64 13.66
CA GLU A 114 -1.46 -4.94 14.24
C GLU A 114 -2.64 -5.87 13.96
N ASN A 115 -2.33 -7.09 13.52
CA ASN A 115 -3.32 -8.14 13.37
C ASN A 115 -3.78 -8.55 14.77
N LEU A 116 -4.89 -7.98 15.24
CA LEU A 116 -5.54 -8.45 16.45
C LEU A 116 -6.13 -9.82 16.19
N SER A 117 -5.82 -10.77 17.05
CA SER A 117 -6.52 -12.03 17.11
C SER A 117 -8.01 -11.79 17.39
N ILE A 118 -8.85 -12.75 17.01
CA ILE A 118 -10.28 -12.70 17.31
C ILE A 118 -10.47 -12.52 18.82
N GLU A 119 -9.70 -13.24 19.65
CA GLU A 119 -9.76 -13.14 21.12
C GLU A 119 -9.45 -11.74 21.66
N GLU A 120 -8.41 -11.07 21.14
CA GLU A 120 -8.09 -9.70 21.51
C GLU A 120 -9.21 -8.74 21.11
N LEU A 121 -9.83 -8.96 19.96
CA LEU A 121 -10.95 -8.16 19.48
C LEU A 121 -12.21 -8.35 20.34
N MET A 122 -12.46 -9.57 20.82
CA MET A 122 -13.52 -9.90 21.78
C MET A 122 -13.36 -9.11 23.08
N ASN A 123 -12.14 -9.03 23.61
CA ASN A 123 -11.84 -8.41 24.91
C ASN A 123 -11.64 -6.88 24.84
N THR A 124 -11.57 -6.31 23.63
CA THR A 124 -11.33 -4.86 23.41
C THR A 124 -12.57 -4.01 23.71
N SER A 125 -12.51 -2.94 24.51
CA SER A 125 -13.69 -2.08 24.75
C SER A 125 -14.27 -1.49 23.44
N TRP A 126 -15.58 -1.20 23.40
CA TRP A 126 -16.21 -0.62 22.21
C TRP A 126 -15.51 0.67 21.74
N ASN A 127 -15.13 1.54 22.68
CA ASN A 127 -14.41 2.77 22.36
C ASN A 127 -13.06 2.51 21.66
N ARG A 128 -12.28 1.52 22.13
CA ARG A 128 -11.02 1.13 21.49
C ARG A 128 -11.27 0.50 20.13
N MET A 129 -12.29 -0.35 20.00
CA MET A 129 -12.67 -0.96 18.72
C MET A 129 -13.09 0.08 17.67
N ASN A 130 -13.91 1.06 18.06
CA ASN A 130 -14.32 2.15 17.17
C ASN A 130 -13.11 2.97 16.69
N SER A 131 -12.17 3.29 17.60
CA SER A 131 -10.92 3.98 17.23
C SER A 131 -10.06 3.13 16.28
N LEU A 132 -10.01 1.81 16.49
CA LEU A 132 -9.34 0.89 15.56
C LEU A 132 -10.00 0.90 14.20
N ILE A 133 -11.32 0.73 14.11
CA ILE A 133 -12.06 0.76 12.84
C ILE A 133 -11.81 2.08 12.09
N LYS A 134 -11.86 3.23 12.77
CA LYS A 134 -11.54 4.54 12.17
C LYS A 134 -10.12 4.59 11.61
N ARG A 135 -9.14 4.09 12.37
CA ARG A 135 -7.73 4.05 11.93
C ARG A 135 -7.53 3.11 10.75
N TRP A 136 -8.15 1.93 10.76
CA TRP A 136 -8.11 0.97 9.65
C TRP A 136 -8.80 1.51 8.39
N ASN A 137 -9.93 2.22 8.54
CA ASN A 137 -10.60 2.91 7.43
C ASN A 137 -9.71 3.99 6.80
N TRP A 138 -9.03 4.79 7.62
CA TRP A 138 -8.08 5.77 7.11
C TRP A 138 -6.87 5.09 6.44
N ALA A 139 -6.32 4.05 7.05
CA ALA A 139 -5.16 3.34 6.54
C ALA A 139 -5.46 2.64 5.20
N ILE A 140 -6.60 1.99 5.03
CA ILE A 140 -6.98 1.38 3.74
C ILE A 140 -7.16 2.45 2.66
N MET A 141 -7.74 3.61 3.00
CA MET A 141 -7.85 4.72 2.04
C MET A 141 -6.48 5.22 1.57
N VAL A 142 -5.54 5.46 2.49
CA VAL A 142 -4.18 5.90 2.16
C VAL A 142 -3.43 4.82 1.40
N PHE A 143 -3.54 3.55 1.82
CA PHE A 143 -2.89 2.43 1.16
C PHE A 143 -3.34 2.29 -0.31
N LEU A 144 -4.66 2.29 -0.56
CA LEU A 144 -5.19 2.14 -1.92
C LEU A 144 -4.87 3.35 -2.82
N ARG A 145 -4.93 4.57 -2.28
CA ARG A 145 -4.77 5.80 -3.08
C ARG A 145 -3.33 6.24 -3.25
N VAL A 146 -2.46 5.91 -2.31
CA VAL A 146 -1.07 6.38 -2.27
C VAL A 146 -0.11 5.22 -2.48
N TYR A 147 -0.10 4.26 -1.56
CA TYR A 147 0.89 3.18 -1.55
C TYR A 147 0.81 2.33 -2.81
N LEU A 148 -0.38 1.83 -3.16
CA LEU A 148 -0.55 0.99 -4.36
C LEU A 148 -0.22 1.75 -5.65
N VAL A 149 -0.50 3.06 -5.71
CA VAL A 149 -0.15 3.88 -6.88
C VAL A 149 1.36 4.02 -7.00
N SER A 150 2.05 4.26 -5.88
CA SER A 150 3.51 4.27 -5.80
C SER A 150 4.12 2.92 -6.18
N GLU A 151 3.55 1.81 -5.71
CA GLU A 151 4.06 0.45 -5.96
C GLU A 151 3.87 0.04 -7.42
N LYS A 152 2.73 0.40 -8.02
CA LYS A 152 2.50 0.24 -9.47
C LYS A 152 3.54 1.00 -10.29
N ARG A 153 3.81 2.25 -9.91
CA ARG A 153 4.84 3.08 -10.56
C ARG A 153 6.22 2.45 -10.40
N PHE A 154 6.56 1.98 -9.20
CA PHE A 154 7.86 1.39 -8.92
C PHE A 154 8.08 0.09 -9.70
N SER A 155 7.09 -0.81 -9.70
CA SER A 155 7.10 -2.05 -10.50
C SER A 155 7.32 -1.76 -11.99
N LYS A 156 6.65 -0.72 -12.52
CA LYS A 156 6.83 -0.27 -13.90
C LYS A 156 8.22 0.31 -14.16
N HIS A 157 8.82 1.03 -13.22
CA HIS A 157 10.19 1.53 -13.38
C HIS A 157 11.22 0.41 -13.40
N VAL A 158 11.05 -0.63 -12.58
CA VAL A 158 11.98 -1.77 -12.50
C VAL A 158 11.85 -2.68 -13.73
N PHE A 159 10.62 -3.11 -14.06
CA PHE A 159 10.38 -4.16 -15.06
C PHE A 159 9.77 -3.68 -16.37
N GLY A 160 9.23 -2.45 -16.45
CA GLY A 160 8.43 -2.02 -17.60
C GLY A 160 9.19 -1.98 -18.93
N GLU A 161 10.51 -1.76 -18.90
CA GLU A 161 11.38 -1.85 -20.09
C GLU A 161 11.77 -3.30 -20.46
N LEU A 162 11.62 -4.24 -19.52
CA LEU A 162 11.91 -5.66 -19.72
C LEU A 162 10.67 -6.41 -20.22
N SER A 163 9.55 -6.24 -19.52
CA SER A 163 8.29 -6.92 -19.76
C SER A 163 7.16 -6.23 -18.99
N VAL A 164 6.18 -5.67 -19.72
CA VAL A 164 5.01 -5.03 -19.11
C VAL A 164 4.19 -6.04 -18.30
N SER A 165 4.04 -7.28 -18.79
CA SER A 165 3.31 -8.33 -18.08
C SER A 165 4.00 -8.74 -16.78
N THR A 166 5.33 -8.69 -16.72
CA THR A 166 6.08 -8.94 -15.50
C THR A 166 5.85 -7.84 -14.46
N ALA A 167 5.88 -6.56 -14.90
CA ALA A 167 5.59 -5.44 -14.01
C ALA A 167 4.19 -5.54 -13.39
N ASP A 168 3.19 -5.88 -14.22
CA ASP A 168 1.81 -6.06 -13.76
C ASP A 168 1.65 -7.28 -12.84
N LEU A 169 2.35 -8.40 -13.13
CA LEU A 169 2.35 -9.60 -12.29
C LEU A 169 2.88 -9.29 -10.90
N CYS A 170 4.10 -8.74 -10.80
CA CYS A 170 4.73 -8.39 -9.52
C CYS A 170 3.83 -7.43 -8.71
N PHE A 171 3.31 -6.38 -9.35
CA PHE A 171 2.40 -5.44 -8.71
C PHE A 171 1.12 -6.13 -8.21
N SER A 172 0.52 -7.01 -9.03
CA SER A 172 -0.73 -7.68 -8.69
C SER A 172 -0.57 -8.61 -7.48
N GLU A 173 0.56 -9.32 -7.38
CA GLU A 173 0.83 -10.24 -6.28
C GLU A 173 1.04 -9.49 -4.96
N ILE A 174 1.88 -8.44 -4.96
CA ILE A 174 2.09 -7.57 -3.79
C ILE A 174 0.78 -6.93 -3.34
N SER A 175 0.00 -6.41 -4.30
CA SER A 175 -1.27 -5.75 -4.01
C SER A 175 -2.29 -6.73 -3.43
N PHE A 176 -2.39 -7.93 -4.00
CA PHE A 176 -3.32 -8.95 -3.56
C PHE A 176 -3.03 -9.38 -2.11
N ASN A 177 -1.78 -9.73 -1.80
CA ASN A 177 -1.36 -10.13 -0.46
C ASN A 177 -1.68 -9.05 0.59
N SER A 178 -1.37 -7.80 0.26
CA SER A 178 -1.58 -6.65 1.14
C SER A 178 -3.07 -6.33 1.35
N VAL A 179 -3.89 -6.43 0.30
CA VAL A 179 -5.34 -6.22 0.40
C VAL A 179 -6.00 -7.34 1.20
N ILE A 180 -5.58 -8.60 1.03
CA ILE A 180 -6.10 -9.72 1.83
C ILE A 180 -5.80 -9.53 3.32
N GLN A 181 -4.59 -9.09 3.67
CA GLN A 181 -4.27 -8.74 5.06
C GLN A 181 -5.19 -7.63 5.59
N LEU A 182 -5.41 -6.58 4.79
CA LEU A 182 -6.31 -5.48 5.17
C LEU A 182 -7.75 -5.95 5.38
N LEU A 183 -8.27 -6.79 4.49
CA LEU A 183 -9.61 -7.36 4.57
C LEU A 183 -9.76 -8.34 5.74
N SER A 184 -8.71 -9.06 6.11
CA SER A 184 -8.74 -10.04 7.20
C SER A 184 -9.11 -9.38 8.54
N PHE A 185 -8.67 -8.15 8.78
CA PHE A 185 -9.12 -7.36 9.92
C PHE A 185 -10.63 -7.10 9.92
N TYR A 186 -11.19 -6.65 8.78
CA TYR A 186 -12.62 -6.38 8.68
C TYR A 186 -13.46 -7.65 8.85
N VAL A 187 -12.98 -8.79 8.37
CA VAL A 187 -13.61 -10.09 8.60
C VAL A 187 -13.61 -10.43 10.09
N SER A 188 -12.49 -10.25 10.79
CA SER A 188 -12.43 -10.44 12.25
C SER A 188 -13.39 -9.52 13.01
N VAL A 189 -13.51 -8.25 12.59
CA VAL A 189 -14.48 -7.28 13.17
C VAL A 189 -15.93 -7.70 12.91
N ALA A 190 -16.25 -8.18 11.70
CA ALA A 190 -17.60 -8.59 11.34
C ALA A 190 -18.07 -9.87 12.03
N ILE A 191 -17.15 -10.80 12.31
CA ILE A 191 -17.44 -12.05 13.04
C ILE A 191 -17.54 -11.81 14.55
N GLY A 192 -16.89 -10.76 15.06
CA GLY A 192 -16.95 -10.38 16.47
C GLY A 192 -18.41 -10.16 16.93
N PRO A 193 -18.76 -10.55 18.17
CA PRO A 193 -20.11 -10.41 18.69
C PRO A 193 -20.48 -8.93 18.72
N PRO A 194 -21.74 -8.59 18.39
CA PRO A 194 -22.21 -7.23 18.53
C PRO A 194 -22.04 -6.80 19.99
N LYS A 195 -21.20 -5.80 20.24
CA LYS A 195 -21.09 -5.19 21.56
C LYS A 195 -22.34 -4.36 21.76
N THR A 196 -23.25 -4.85 22.60
CA THR A 196 -24.56 -4.26 22.88
C THR A 196 -24.50 -2.95 23.66
N GLU A 197 -23.35 -2.28 23.71
CA GLU A 197 -23.15 -1.10 24.57
C GLU A 197 -23.72 0.21 24.00
N LYS A 198 -24.26 0.24 22.77
CA LYS A 198 -24.91 1.46 22.21
C LYS A 198 -26.11 1.20 21.29
N ALA A 199 -26.93 0.19 21.59
CA ALA A 199 -28.30 0.13 21.06
C ALA A 199 -29.27 0.93 21.95
N PHE A 200 -28.93 2.18 22.27
CA PHE A 200 -29.80 3.19 22.90
C PHE A 200 -29.35 4.59 22.47
#